data_AF-A0A381L8D5-F1
#
_entry.id   AF-A0A381L8D5-F1
#
_cell.length_a   1.000
_cell.length_b   1.000
_cell.length_c   1.000
_cell.angle_alpha   90.00
_cell.angle_beta   90.00
_cell.angle_gamma   90.00
#
_symmetry.space_group_name_H-M   'P 1'
#
loop_
_entity.id
_entity.type
_entity.pdbx_description
1 polymer ?
#
loop_
_entity_poly.entity_id
_entity_poly.type
_entity_poly.pdbx_seq_one_letter_code
_entity_poly.pdbx_strand_id
1 'polypeptide(L)'
;EGDENYFVNSVKMVNHLICTYRSSNIKRGSMVKFETFRQGSAESFQDFKTRFVSLAEKAKIYHSMRKDLLYENMYWKLKQAVYTHLYLLPDSNSLCQ
;
A
#
# COMPACT_ATOMS: atom_id res chain seq x y z
N GLU A 1 -23.35 1.92 23.59
CA GLU A 1 -22.69 1.99 24.91
C GLU A 1 -21.30 2.56 24.66
N GLY A 2 -20.85 3.72 25.12
CA GLY A 2 -21.34 4.77 26.01
C GLY A 2 -20.33 5.93 25.98
N ASP A 3 -20.71 7.08 26.54
CA ASP A 3 -19.96 8.34 26.75
C ASP A 3 -19.84 9.28 25.53
N GLU A 4 -20.72 10.28 25.33
CA GLU A 4 -21.01 11.51 26.12
C GLU A 4 -19.82 12.49 26.25
N ASN A 5 -19.90 13.60 25.48
CA ASN A 5 -19.13 14.86 25.55
C ASN A 5 -17.58 14.80 25.46
N TYR A 6 -17.03 14.64 24.25
CA TYR A 6 -15.58 14.51 24.03
C TYR A 6 -14.71 15.79 24.10
N PHE A 7 -15.26 16.99 24.36
CA PHE A 7 -14.44 18.21 24.43
C PHE A 7 -14.85 19.18 25.54
N VAL A 8 -13.94 19.36 26.52
CA VAL A 8 -14.11 20.22 27.71
C VAL A 8 -14.19 21.72 27.36
N ASN A 9 -13.64 22.17 26.21
CA ASN A 9 -13.92 23.50 25.64
C ASN A 9 -13.67 23.54 24.12
N SER A 10 -14.10 24.64 23.49
CA SER A 10 -13.99 24.90 22.06
C SER A 10 -12.57 24.82 21.48
N VAL A 11 -11.54 25.19 22.23
CA VAL A 11 -10.13 25.09 21.80
C VAL A 11 -9.71 23.63 21.63
N LYS A 12 -10.10 22.74 22.54
CA LYS A 12 -9.81 21.30 22.41
C LYS A 12 -10.52 20.69 21.21
N MET A 13 -11.76 21.11 20.96
CA MET A 13 -12.54 20.67 19.80
C MET A 13 -11.90 21.13 18.49
N VAL A 14 -11.52 22.41 18.40
CA VAL A 14 -10.85 22.97 17.21
C VAL A 14 -9.52 22.26 16.96
N ASN A 15 -8.70 22.02 17.99
CA ASN A 15 -7.45 21.28 17.85
C ASN A 15 -7.67 19.84 17.37
N HIS A 16 -8.70 19.16 17.86
CA HIS A 16 -9.04 17.81 17.40
C HIS A 16 -9.48 17.79 15.93
N LEU A 17 -10.30 18.76 15.51
CA LEU A 17 -10.72 18.90 14.11
C LEU A 17 -9.52 19.16 13.18
N ILE A 18 -8.60 20.04 13.58
CA ILE A 18 -7.38 20.33 12.82
C ILE A 18 -6.52 19.06 12.68
N CYS A 19 -6.30 18.32 13.77
CA CYS A 19 -5.55 17.06 13.75
C CYS A 19 -6.23 16.03 12.83
N THR A 20 -7.54 15.85 12.95
CA THR A 20 -8.32 14.91 12.13
C THR A 20 -8.26 15.27 10.65
N TYR A 21 -8.41 16.56 10.32
CA TYR A 21 -8.33 17.04 8.94
C TYR A 21 -6.93 16.86 8.35
N ARG A 22 -5.87 17.20 9.09
CA ARG A 22 -4.47 16.99 8.66
C ARG A 22 -4.18 15.51 8.42
N SER A 23 -4.54 14.64 9.36
CA SER A 23 -4.36 13.19 9.21
C SER A 23 -5.14 12.63 8.01
N SER A 24 -6.36 13.12 7.77
CA SER A 24 -7.18 12.72 6.63
C SER A 24 -6.58 13.17 5.29
N ASN A 25 -6.06 14.40 5.22
CA ASN A 25 -5.38 14.90 4.02
C ASN A 25 -4.07 14.16 3.73
N ILE A 26 -3.28 13.83 4.76
CA ILE A 26 -2.07 13.02 4.59
C ILE A 26 -2.43 11.62 4.07
N LYS A 27 -3.48 11.00 4.62
CA LYS A 27 -3.96 9.70 4.15
C LYS A 27 -4.43 9.77 2.70
N ARG A 28 -5.24 10.77 2.34
CA ARG A 28 -5.73 10.98 0.97
C ARG A 28 -4.57 11.19 -0.01
N GLY A 29 -3.61 12.05 0.33
CA GLY A 29 -2.43 12.29 -0.49
C GLY A 29 -1.56 11.03 -0.67
N SER A 30 -1.47 10.19 0.37
CA SER A 30 -0.74 8.92 0.29
C SER A 30 -1.48 7.88 -0.54
N MET A 31 -2.81 7.84 -0.47
CA MET A 31 -3.65 6.95 -1.29
C MET A 31 -3.52 7.28 -2.78
N VAL A 32 -3.63 8.56 -3.16
CA VAL A 32 -3.47 9.00 -4.56
C VAL A 32 -2.08 8.64 -5.10
N LYS A 33 -1.03 8.82 -4.29
CA LYS A 33 0.33 8.41 -4.65
C LYS A 33 0.46 6.89 -4.80
N PHE A 34 -0.27 6.12 -3.99
CA PHE A 34 -0.25 4.66 -4.05
C PHE A 34 -1.00 4.13 -5.28
N GLU A 35 -2.17 4.70 -5.62
CA GLU A 35 -2.97 4.28 -6.78
C GLU A 35 -2.24 4.44 -8.11
N THR A 36 -1.39 5.47 -8.21
CA THR A 36 -0.55 5.76 -9.39
C THR A 36 0.83 5.09 -9.33
N PHE A 37 1.17 4.41 -8.23
CA PHE A 37 2.48 3.81 -8.02
C PHE A 37 2.67 2.57 -8.89
N ARG A 38 3.72 2.54 -9.70
CA ARG A 38 4.08 1.41 -10.57
C ARG A 38 5.60 1.23 -10.58
N GLN A 39 6.08 0.01 -10.78
CA GLN A 39 7.50 -0.29 -10.97
C GLN A 39 8.00 0.33 -12.27
N GLY A 40 9.15 1.02 -12.21
CA GLY A 40 9.84 1.53 -13.39
C GLY A 40 10.45 0.40 -14.24
N SER A 41 10.56 0.59 -15.55
CA SER A 41 11.13 -0.43 -16.46
C SER A 41 12.61 -0.76 -16.21
N ALA A 42 13.37 0.19 -15.66
CA ALA A 42 14.77 0.02 -15.26
C ALA A 42 14.95 -0.16 -13.74
N GLU A 43 13.85 -0.17 -12.97
CA GLU A 43 13.90 -0.27 -11.51
C GLU A 43 14.04 -1.73 -11.08
N SER A 44 14.98 -1.99 -10.17
CA SER A 44 15.11 -3.32 -9.57
C SER A 44 13.86 -3.68 -8.77
N PHE A 45 13.50 -4.95 -8.73
CA PHE A 45 12.33 -5.38 -7.96
C PHE A 45 12.48 -5.09 -6.45
N GLN A 46 13.70 -5.16 -5.93
CA GLN A 46 13.97 -4.92 -4.50
C GLN A 46 13.76 -3.44 -4.12
N ASP A 47 14.19 -2.51 -4.97
CA ASP A 47 13.97 -1.07 -4.75
C ASP A 47 12.48 -0.73 -4.84
N PHE A 48 11.81 -1.28 -5.85
CA PHE A 48 10.37 -1.16 -6.02
C PHE A 48 9.61 -1.68 -4.79
N LYS A 49 9.94 -2.89 -4.32
CA LYS A 49 9.31 -3.51 -3.14
C LYS A 49 9.50 -2.65 -1.88
N THR A 50 10.68 -2.10 -1.68
CA THR A 50 10.98 -1.22 -0.54
C THR A 50 10.11 0.03 -0.56
N ARG A 51 10.01 0.69 -1.73
CA ARG A 51 9.14 1.86 -1.92
C ARG A 51 7.66 1.50 -1.77
N PHE A 52 7.24 0.36 -2.30
CA PHE A 52 5.87 -0.15 -2.18
C PHE A 52 5.46 -0.30 -0.72
N VAL A 53 6.27 -0.98 0.10
CA VAL A 53 5.97 -1.19 1.52
C VAL A 53 5.83 0.14 2.26
N SER A 54 6.77 1.07 2.04
CA SER A 54 6.72 2.39 2.67
C SER A 54 5.47 3.19 2.28
N LEU A 55 5.06 3.14 1.00
CA LEU A 55 3.86 3.82 0.53
C LEU A 55 2.58 3.14 1.02
N ALA A 56 2.54 1.80 1.04
CA ALA A 56 1.41 1.02 1.54
C ALA A 56 1.12 1.33 3.02
N GLU A 57 2.16 1.49 3.83
CA GLU A 57 2.02 1.88 5.24
C GLU A 57 1.46 3.30 5.39
N LYS A 58 1.99 4.26 4.64
CA LYS A 58 1.51 5.66 4.65
C LYS A 58 0.06 5.77 4.18
N ALA A 59 -0.32 4.99 3.18
CA ALA A 59 -1.69 4.91 2.68
C ALA A 59 -2.62 4.06 3.56
N LYS A 60 -2.08 3.37 4.58
CA LYS A 60 -2.80 2.44 5.46
C LYS A 60 -3.48 1.30 4.69
N ILE A 61 -2.80 0.75 3.68
CA ILE A 61 -3.26 -0.42 2.93
C ILE A 61 -3.20 -1.66 3.84
N TYR A 62 -4.32 -2.37 3.89
CA TYR A 62 -4.46 -3.62 4.65
C TYR A 62 -3.45 -4.67 4.19
N HIS A 63 -2.81 -5.33 5.15
CA HIS A 63 -1.78 -6.35 4.85
C HIS A 63 -2.29 -7.46 3.92
N SER A 64 -3.55 -7.87 4.06
CA SER A 64 -4.18 -8.87 3.20
C SER A 64 -4.18 -8.49 1.72
N MET A 65 -4.34 -7.21 1.40
CA MET A 65 -4.38 -6.71 0.02
C MET A 65 -2.99 -6.42 -0.57
N ARG A 66 -1.95 -6.33 0.26
CA ARG A 66 -0.62 -5.88 -0.19
C ARG A 66 0.00 -6.82 -1.21
N LYS A 67 -0.23 -8.13 -1.11
CA LYS A 67 0.34 -9.11 -2.05
C LYS A 67 -0.24 -8.93 -3.45
N ASP A 68 -1.57 -8.82 -3.54
CA ASP A 68 -2.27 -8.65 -4.82
C ASP A 68 -1.89 -7.30 -5.46
N LEU A 69 -1.89 -6.23 -4.65
CA LEU A 69 -1.49 -4.90 -5.10
C LEU A 69 0.00 -4.84 -5.50
N LEU A 70 0.89 -5.58 -4.83
CA LEU A 70 2.30 -5.66 -5.23
C LEU A 70 2.41 -6.30 -6.62
N TYR A 71 1.68 -7.39 -6.85
CA TYR A 71 1.64 -8.06 -8.15
C TYR A 71 1.01 -7.18 -9.24
N GLU A 72 -0.06 -6.43 -8.94
CA GLU A 72 -0.68 -5.49 -9.87
C GLU A 72 0.21 -4.31 -10.26
N ASN A 73 1.09 -3.86 -9.35
CA ASN A 73 1.93 -2.69 -9.59
C ASN A 73 3.34 -3.02 -10.12
N MET A 74 3.67 -4.31 -10.17
CA MET A 74 4.94 -4.83 -10.68
C MET A 74 5.09 -4.62 -12.20
N TYR A 75 6.34 -4.55 -12.67
CA TYR A 75 6.63 -4.42 -14.09
C TYR A 75 6.10 -5.62 -14.88
N TRP A 76 5.43 -5.38 -16.00
CA TRP A 76 4.66 -6.40 -16.72
C TRP A 76 5.52 -7.60 -17.16
N LYS A 77 6.78 -7.40 -17.57
CA LYS A 77 7.68 -8.52 -17.94
C LYS A 77 7.96 -9.44 -16.76
N LEU A 78 8.07 -8.88 -15.55
CA LEU A 78 8.27 -9.67 -14.35
C LEU A 78 6.99 -10.44 -13.98
N LYS A 79 5.80 -9.85 -14.19
CA LYS A 79 4.52 -10.58 -14.04
C LYS A 79 4.43 -11.74 -15.01
N GLN A 80 4.84 -11.50 -16.26
CA GLN A 80 4.82 -12.52 -17.31
C GLN A 80 5.78 -13.66 -16.98
N ALA A 81 6.98 -13.37 -16.46
CA ALA A 81 7.90 -14.40 -15.98
C ALA A 81 7.31 -15.23 -14.84
N VAL A 82 6.70 -14.58 -13.83
CA VAL A 82 6.02 -15.27 -12.73
C VAL A 82 4.88 -16.16 -13.24
N TYR A 83 4.05 -15.66 -14.15
CA TYR A 83 2.96 -16.43 -14.76
C TYR A 83 3.49 -17.65 -15.52
N THR A 84 4.52 -17.47 -16.35
CA THR A 84 5.15 -18.57 -17.09
C THR A 84 5.68 -19.64 -16.15
N HIS A 85 6.36 -19.25 -15.07
CA HIS A 85 6.87 -20.20 -14.09
C HIS A 85 5.76 -20.94 -13.35
N LEU A 86 4.66 -20.27 -12.95
CA LEU A 86 3.60 -20.90 -12.17
C LEU A 86 2.66 -21.79 -12.99
N TYR A 87 2.42 -21.45 -14.27
CA TYR A 87 1.33 -22.06 -15.03
C TYR A 87 1.74 -22.72 -16.34
N LEU A 88 2.91 -22.38 -16.90
CA LEU A 88 3.33 -22.85 -18.22
C LEU A 88 4.49 -23.84 -18.19
N LEU A 89 5.22 -23.94 -17.08
CA LEU A 89 6.30 -24.92 -16.93
C LEU A 89 5.82 -26.15 -16.13
N PRO A 90 6.00 -27.38 -16.64
CA PRO A 90 5.78 -28.58 -15.84
C PRO A 90 6.85 -28.65 -14.74
N ASP A 91 6.45 -28.92 -13.49
CA ASP A 91 7.30 -29.08 -12.29
C ASP A 91 7.91 -27.83 -11.61
N SER A 92 7.26 -26.68 -11.66
CA SER A 92 7.68 -25.50 -10.87
C SER A 92 7.45 -25.60 -9.35
N ASN A 93 6.81 -26.67 -8.85
CA ASN A 93 6.70 -26.95 -7.41
C ASN A 93 8.05 -27.29 -6.73
N SER A 94 9.13 -27.49 -7.51
CA SER A 94 10.47 -27.81 -7.00
C SER A 94 11.35 -26.60 -6.67
N LEU A 95 10.94 -25.37 -7.02
CA LEU A 95 11.79 -24.16 -6.94
C LEU A 95 11.67 -23.38 -5.63
N CYS A 96 10.83 -23.82 -4.70
CA CYS A 96 10.73 -23.28 -3.34
C CYS A 96 11.05 -24.39 -2.34
N GLN A 97 12.33 -24.77 -2.25
CA GLN A 97 12.90 -25.49 -1.12
C GLN A 97 13.91 -24.60 -0.41
#